data_AF-A0A0L7RCB9-F1
#
_entry.id   AF-A0A0L7RCB9-F1
#
_cell.length_a   1.000
_cell.length_b   1.000
_cell.length_c   1.000
_cell.angle_alpha   90.00
_cell.angle_beta   90.00
_cell.angle_gamma   90.00
#
_symmetry.space_group_name_H-M   'P 1'
#
loop_
_entity.id
_entity.type
_entity.pdbx_description
1 polymer ?
#
loop_
_entity_poly.entity_id
_entity_poly.type
_entity_poly.pdbx_seq_one_letter_code
_entity_poly.pdbx_strand_id
1 'polypeptide(L)'
;MVEQTAEFYNTTSRTTEKVHGCLPAMGYSFAAGTIDGPGSFAFEQGTTTVNPLWNAVRNLLATPTAEDVKCHGAKPILLATGRMILPYEWQPKTVATQVAMIGNVVIAGVPGEFTTMSGRRLREAIKTVMNDASDDETSVIVAGLCNTYSDYVTTPEEYQIQRYEGASTIFGPHTLTIYLKQYQELVTAVLLNKNVESGPAPEDLRKKTLLTFVTPVLYDTPKWGRNFGDCIKQPQKVATSGDVVTAAFTAANPRNNLMTEDTFLTVERLTEGEVWVPVATDANWETRFEWTRTSVILGSSQVTITWQVPEDIKTGEYRIRHNGYYRYILGGTYPYYGVSNHFQVN
;
A
#
# COMPACT_ATOMS: atom_id res chain seq x y z
N MET A 1 -12.85 4.03 -18.08
CA MET A 1 -13.09 5.46 -17.80
C MET A 1 -13.26 6.33 -19.05
N VAL A 2 -12.57 6.08 -20.18
CA VAL A 2 -12.67 6.92 -21.39
C VAL A 2 -14.10 7.04 -21.94
N GLU A 3 -14.85 5.94 -21.94
CA GLU A 3 -16.23 5.91 -22.42
C GLU A 3 -17.24 6.46 -21.39
N GLN A 4 -16.81 6.69 -20.15
CA GLN A 4 -17.67 7.16 -19.09
C GLN A 4 -17.80 8.68 -19.18
N THR A 5 -19.04 9.17 -19.07
CA THR A 5 -19.36 10.59 -19.13
C THR A 5 -20.20 11.01 -17.95
N ALA A 6 -20.06 12.27 -17.55
CA ALA A 6 -20.83 12.88 -16.48
C ALA A 6 -21.15 14.34 -16.81
N GLU A 7 -22.18 14.89 -16.15
CA GLU A 7 -22.44 16.32 -16.17
C GLU A 7 -21.56 17.01 -15.12
N PHE A 8 -20.90 18.09 -15.51
CA PHE A 8 -20.07 18.90 -14.65
C PHE A 8 -20.53 20.35 -14.69
N TYR A 9 -20.86 20.92 -13.54
CA TYR A 9 -21.13 22.34 -13.43
C TYR A 9 -19.83 23.11 -13.22
N ASN A 10 -19.40 23.82 -14.26
CA ASN A 10 -18.20 24.65 -14.21
C ASN A 10 -18.55 25.99 -13.55
N THR A 11 -18.04 26.20 -12.34
CA THR A 11 -18.33 27.40 -11.54
C THR A 11 -17.75 28.68 -12.14
N THR A 12 -16.67 28.57 -12.92
CA THR A 12 -16.02 29.69 -13.59
C THR A 12 -16.84 30.17 -14.79
N SER A 13 -17.27 29.26 -15.65
CA SER A 13 -18.10 29.61 -16.83
C SER A 13 -19.59 29.70 -16.51
N ARG A 14 -20.03 29.17 -15.35
CA ARG A 14 -21.44 29.04 -14.92
C ARG A 14 -22.28 28.22 -15.90
N THR A 15 -21.69 27.19 -16.48
CA THR A 15 -22.35 26.30 -17.45
C THR A 15 -22.19 24.84 -17.05
N THR A 16 -23.21 24.05 -17.29
CA THR A 16 -23.11 22.59 -17.24
C THR A 16 -22.53 22.08 -18.55
N GLU A 17 -21.48 21.28 -18.45
CA GLU A 17 -20.82 20.65 -19.59
C GLU A 17 -20.79 19.14 -19.43
N LYS A 18 -20.88 18.42 -20.55
CA LYS A 18 -20.70 16.97 -20.57
C LYS A 18 -19.20 16.66 -20.66
N VAL A 19 -18.68 16.01 -19.63
CA VAL A 19 -17.26 15.67 -19.49
C VAL A 19 -17.05 14.16 -19.61
N HIS A 20 -15.83 13.75 -19.91
CA HIS A 20 -15.44 12.35 -20.02
C HIS A 20 -14.09 12.08 -19.34
N GLY A 21 -13.79 10.81 -19.09
CA GLY A 21 -12.51 10.39 -18.54
C GLY A 21 -11.40 10.38 -19.59
N CYS A 22 -10.15 10.45 -19.15
CA CYS A 22 -8.97 10.28 -19.99
C CYS A 22 -8.43 8.85 -19.94
N LEU A 23 -7.57 8.48 -20.88
CA LEU A 23 -6.69 7.33 -20.71
C LEU A 23 -5.75 7.59 -19.52
N PRO A 24 -5.39 6.56 -18.74
CA PRO A 24 -4.61 6.79 -17.54
C PRO A 24 -3.26 7.43 -17.85
N ALA A 25 -2.88 8.43 -17.06
CA ALA A 25 -1.55 9.04 -17.12
C ALA A 25 -1.14 9.68 -15.78
N MET A 26 0.17 9.58 -15.48
CA MET A 26 0.79 10.19 -14.29
C MET A 26 1.46 11.52 -14.66
N GLY A 27 1.31 12.52 -13.81
CA GLY A 27 1.92 13.83 -13.96
C GLY A 27 3.37 13.88 -13.45
N TYR A 28 4.09 14.96 -13.71
CA TYR A 28 5.46 15.14 -13.20
C TYR A 28 5.53 15.09 -11.67
N SER A 29 4.59 15.72 -10.97
CA SER A 29 4.57 15.76 -9.50
C SER A 29 4.37 14.38 -8.84
N PHE A 30 3.99 13.34 -9.59
CA PHE A 30 4.00 11.97 -9.08
C PHE A 30 5.43 11.56 -8.65
N ALA A 31 6.44 11.91 -9.45
CA ALA A 31 7.82 11.56 -9.14
C ALA A 31 8.42 12.38 -7.99
N ALA A 32 7.74 13.43 -7.52
CA ALA A 32 8.15 14.25 -6.38
C ALA A 32 7.81 13.60 -5.02
N GLY A 33 6.90 12.61 -4.99
CA GLY A 33 6.39 12.03 -3.75
C GLY A 33 5.69 13.04 -2.85
N THR A 34 5.57 12.72 -1.57
CA THR A 34 4.94 13.59 -0.55
C THR A 34 5.91 13.92 0.58
N ILE A 35 5.43 14.68 1.57
CA ILE A 35 6.20 14.92 2.80
C ILE A 35 6.33 13.65 3.66
N ASP A 36 5.47 12.66 3.46
CA ASP A 36 5.47 11.38 4.18
C ASP A 36 6.40 10.34 3.52
N GLY A 37 6.80 10.59 2.27
CA GLY A 37 7.68 9.75 1.48
C GLY A 37 8.18 10.55 0.27
N PRO A 38 9.32 11.26 0.38
CA PRO A 38 9.82 12.09 -0.69
C PRO A 38 10.20 11.22 -1.90
N GLY A 39 9.86 11.71 -3.08
CA GLY A 39 10.25 11.08 -4.34
C GLY A 39 11.66 11.47 -4.76
N SER A 40 11.89 11.52 -6.06
CA SER A 40 13.17 11.96 -6.60
C SER A 40 13.38 13.46 -6.41
N PHE A 41 14.55 13.86 -5.92
CA PHE A 41 14.96 15.26 -5.74
C PHE A 41 14.92 16.11 -7.03
N ALA A 42 14.78 15.47 -8.20
CA ALA A 42 14.67 16.15 -9.49
C ALA A 42 13.23 16.61 -9.83
N PHE A 43 12.25 16.35 -8.96
CA PHE A 43 10.84 16.69 -9.18
C PHE A 43 10.28 17.45 -7.98
N GLU A 44 9.45 18.46 -8.27
CA GLU A 44 8.75 19.27 -7.27
C GLU A 44 7.23 19.10 -7.42
N GLN A 45 6.51 19.15 -6.30
CA GLN A 45 5.05 19.19 -6.33
C GLN A 45 4.53 20.54 -6.84
N GLY A 46 3.38 20.53 -7.50
CA GLY A 46 2.79 21.72 -8.09
C GLY A 46 3.30 22.00 -9.52
N THR A 47 4.04 21.07 -10.12
CA THR A 47 4.58 21.25 -11.47
C THR A 47 3.46 21.18 -12.52
N THR A 48 3.20 22.32 -13.18
CA THR A 48 2.23 22.45 -14.28
C THR A 48 2.89 22.66 -15.64
N THR A 49 4.22 22.78 -15.70
CA THR A 49 5.01 22.97 -16.92
C THR A 49 5.81 21.71 -17.27
N VAL A 50 6.15 21.57 -18.55
CA VAL A 50 6.92 20.42 -19.05
C VAL A 50 8.43 20.67 -18.96
N ASN A 51 9.23 19.60 -18.84
CA ASN A 51 10.69 19.66 -18.93
C ASN A 51 11.18 18.92 -20.19
N PRO A 52 11.98 19.54 -21.07
CA PRO A 52 12.49 18.89 -22.28
C PRO A 52 13.26 17.58 -22.04
N LEU A 53 14.07 17.50 -20.99
CA LEU A 53 14.84 16.30 -20.64
C LEU A 53 13.92 15.14 -20.27
N TRP A 54 12.97 15.39 -19.36
CA TRP A 54 12.03 14.37 -18.92
C TRP A 54 11.05 13.95 -20.01
N ASN A 55 10.69 14.86 -20.92
CA ASN A 55 9.94 14.51 -22.13
C ASN A 55 10.70 13.52 -23.02
N ALA A 56 12.01 13.70 -23.20
CA ALA A 56 12.82 12.77 -24.00
C ALA A 56 12.87 11.37 -23.37
N VAL A 57 13.05 11.29 -22.04
CA VAL A 57 13.03 10.02 -21.29
C VAL A 57 11.65 9.35 -21.36
N ARG A 58 10.56 10.11 -21.15
CA ARG A 58 9.19 9.62 -21.30
C ARG A 58 8.92 9.06 -22.70
N ASN A 59 9.30 9.80 -23.74
CA ASN A 59 8.98 9.45 -25.11
C ASN A 59 9.65 8.15 -25.57
N LEU A 60 10.75 7.73 -24.92
CA LEU A 60 11.37 6.42 -25.12
C LEU A 60 10.46 5.26 -24.64
N LEU A 61 9.62 5.51 -23.64
CA LEU A 61 8.69 4.51 -23.08
C LEU A 61 7.34 4.53 -23.80
N ALA A 62 6.67 5.69 -23.81
CA ALA A 62 5.45 5.94 -24.56
C ALA A 62 5.23 7.45 -24.72
N THR A 63 5.08 7.91 -25.95
CA THR A 63 4.83 9.33 -26.24
C THR A 63 3.33 9.64 -26.08
N PRO A 64 2.92 10.58 -25.21
CA PRO A 64 1.52 11.00 -25.13
C PRO A 64 1.09 11.68 -26.43
N THR A 65 -0.12 11.39 -26.88
CA THR A 65 -0.70 12.04 -28.06
C THR A 65 -1.19 13.45 -27.73
N ALA A 66 -1.45 14.27 -28.75
CA ALA A 66 -2.04 15.60 -28.55
C ALA A 66 -3.42 15.52 -27.87
N GLU A 67 -4.17 14.45 -28.11
CA GLU A 67 -5.43 14.16 -27.44
C GLU A 67 -5.24 13.86 -25.94
N ASP A 68 -4.24 13.04 -25.60
CA ASP A 68 -3.93 12.73 -24.19
C ASP A 68 -3.56 14.02 -23.43
N VAL A 69 -2.69 14.86 -24.01
CA VAL A 69 -2.29 16.15 -23.43
C VAL A 69 -3.50 17.07 -23.26
N LYS A 70 -4.36 17.17 -24.28
CA LYS A 70 -5.57 18.00 -24.21
C LYS A 70 -6.55 17.51 -23.13
N CYS A 71 -6.78 16.21 -23.03
CA CYS A 71 -7.70 15.62 -22.05
C CYS A 71 -7.21 15.85 -20.61
N HIS A 72 -5.91 15.67 -20.38
CA HIS A 72 -5.31 15.85 -19.06
C HIS A 72 -5.16 17.31 -18.61
N GLY A 73 -5.23 18.27 -19.53
CA GLY A 73 -5.27 19.70 -19.24
C GLY A 73 -4.02 20.18 -18.48
N ALA A 74 -4.23 20.64 -17.24
CA ALA A 74 -3.16 21.21 -16.40
C ALA A 74 -2.04 20.22 -16.02
N LYS A 75 -2.23 18.91 -16.21
CA LYS A 75 -1.23 17.89 -15.88
C LYS A 75 -0.16 17.77 -16.98
N PRO A 76 1.11 18.12 -16.72
CA PRO A 76 2.20 17.73 -17.59
C PRO A 76 2.41 16.22 -17.43
N ILE A 77 2.11 15.45 -18.48
CA ILE A 77 2.19 13.98 -18.46
C ILE A 77 3.66 13.53 -18.38
N LEU A 78 4.03 12.84 -17.31
CA LEU A 78 5.32 12.17 -17.16
C LEU A 78 5.27 10.73 -17.69
N LEU A 79 4.19 9.99 -17.40
CA LEU A 79 4.00 8.62 -17.86
C LEU A 79 2.61 8.49 -18.49
N ALA A 80 2.56 8.18 -19.78
CA ALA A 80 1.32 7.93 -20.52
C ALA A 80 0.90 6.45 -20.37
N THR A 81 0.68 6.01 -19.14
CA THR A 81 0.47 4.61 -18.73
C THR A 81 -0.66 3.90 -19.48
N GLY A 82 -1.71 4.61 -19.89
CA GLY A 82 -2.78 4.08 -20.73
C GLY A 82 -2.36 3.67 -22.14
N ARG A 83 -1.20 4.16 -22.60
CA ARG A 83 -0.53 3.79 -23.86
C ARG A 83 0.60 2.78 -23.63
N MET A 84 0.98 2.50 -22.39
CA MET A 84 2.05 1.57 -22.03
C MET A 84 1.46 0.18 -21.80
N ILE A 85 1.49 -0.65 -22.85
CA ILE A 85 0.88 -2.00 -22.86
C ILE A 85 1.90 -3.14 -22.93
N LEU A 86 3.20 -2.81 -23.03
CA LEU A 86 4.28 -3.80 -23.05
C LEU A 86 5.02 -3.79 -21.71
N PRO A 87 5.28 -4.97 -21.11
CA PRO A 87 4.79 -6.31 -21.50
C PRO A 87 3.29 -6.57 -21.23
N TYR A 88 2.65 -5.72 -20.43
CA TYR A 88 1.21 -5.72 -20.11
C TYR A 88 0.79 -4.28 -19.76
N GLU A 89 -0.50 -4.02 -19.52
CA GLU A 89 -0.99 -2.69 -19.12
C GLU A 89 -0.35 -2.22 -17.81
N TRP A 90 0.15 -0.98 -17.77
CA TRP A 90 0.85 -0.44 -16.60
C TRP A 90 -0.09 0.13 -15.53
N GLN A 91 -1.31 0.51 -15.91
CA GLN A 91 -2.37 0.98 -15.00
C GLN A 91 -3.73 0.44 -15.44
N PRO A 92 -4.67 0.20 -14.51
CA PRO A 92 -5.97 -0.38 -14.83
C PRO A 92 -6.82 0.57 -15.68
N LYS A 93 -7.44 0.04 -16.75
CA LYS A 93 -8.48 0.75 -17.52
C LYS A 93 -9.89 0.49 -17.01
N THR A 94 -10.07 -0.67 -16.39
CA THR A 94 -11.29 -1.13 -15.72
C THR A 94 -11.07 -1.07 -14.22
N VAL A 95 -11.97 -0.40 -13.51
CA VAL A 95 -11.93 -0.23 -12.05
C VAL A 95 -13.23 -0.74 -11.44
N ALA A 96 -13.14 -1.44 -10.33
CA ALA A 96 -14.31 -1.91 -9.61
C ALA A 96 -14.91 -0.79 -8.75
N THR A 97 -16.22 -0.59 -8.81
CA THR A 97 -16.95 0.30 -7.91
C THR A 97 -18.04 -0.50 -7.21
N GLN A 98 -18.25 -0.24 -5.93
CA GLN A 98 -19.16 -1.03 -5.11
C GLN A 98 -19.79 -0.18 -4.00
N VAL A 99 -21.07 -0.42 -3.75
CA VAL A 99 -21.76 0.05 -2.55
C VAL A 99 -22.34 -1.13 -1.80
N ALA A 100 -22.30 -1.07 -0.48
CA ALA A 100 -23.04 -1.96 0.40
C ALA A 100 -23.98 -1.13 1.27
N MET A 101 -25.24 -1.54 1.37
CA MET A 101 -26.26 -0.86 2.18
C MET A 101 -26.70 -1.79 3.31
N ILE A 102 -26.62 -1.30 4.55
CA ILE A 102 -26.98 -2.01 5.77
C ILE A 102 -27.90 -1.10 6.58
N GLY A 103 -29.20 -1.28 6.44
CA GLY A 103 -30.18 -0.31 6.97
C GLY A 103 -29.95 1.06 6.35
N ASN A 104 -29.80 2.09 7.20
CA ASN A 104 -29.50 3.48 6.81
C ASN A 104 -28.00 3.79 6.65
N VAL A 105 -27.13 2.77 6.70
CA VAL A 105 -25.68 2.94 6.50
C VAL A 105 -25.31 2.52 5.08
N VAL A 106 -24.67 3.43 4.34
CA VAL A 106 -24.11 3.17 3.01
C VAL A 106 -22.58 3.15 3.11
N ILE A 107 -21.96 2.04 2.70
CA ILE A 107 -20.52 1.89 2.60
C ILE A 107 -20.15 1.96 1.11
N ALA A 108 -19.48 3.04 0.71
CA ALA A 108 -18.94 3.22 -0.64
C ALA A 108 -17.49 2.74 -0.68
N GLY A 109 -17.24 1.58 -1.30
CA GLY A 109 -15.90 1.03 -1.48
C GLY A 109 -15.24 1.62 -2.71
N VAL A 110 -14.36 2.60 -2.53
CA VAL A 110 -13.74 3.38 -3.61
C VAL A 110 -12.38 2.80 -4.05
N PRO A 111 -12.12 2.69 -5.37
CA PRO A 111 -10.93 2.01 -5.91
C PRO A 111 -9.70 2.92 -5.96
N GLY A 112 -9.40 3.63 -4.87
CA GLY A 112 -8.27 4.55 -4.82
C GLY A 112 -8.27 5.43 -3.58
N GLU A 113 -7.48 6.49 -3.66
CA GLU A 113 -7.23 7.44 -2.57
C GLU A 113 -7.97 8.76 -2.83
N PHE A 114 -9.17 8.89 -2.28
CA PHE A 114 -9.95 10.12 -2.39
C PHE A 114 -9.39 11.17 -1.44
N THR A 115 -9.13 12.38 -1.95
CA THR A 115 -8.80 13.53 -1.09
C THR A 115 -9.96 13.84 -0.13
N THR A 116 -9.67 14.67 0.87
CA THR A 116 -10.67 15.12 1.84
C THR A 116 -11.91 15.68 1.17
N MET A 117 -11.75 16.57 0.18
CA MET A 117 -12.92 17.14 -0.50
C MET A 117 -13.57 16.20 -1.51
N SER A 118 -12.81 15.35 -2.19
CA SER A 118 -13.38 14.28 -3.02
C SER A 118 -14.31 13.37 -2.20
N GLY A 119 -13.83 12.90 -1.05
CA GLY A 119 -14.62 12.06 -0.14
C GLY A 119 -15.87 12.77 0.40
N ARG A 120 -15.76 14.05 0.77
CA ARG A 120 -16.91 14.85 1.23
C ARG A 120 -17.96 15.02 0.13
N ARG A 121 -17.55 15.35 -1.10
CA ARG A 121 -18.47 15.46 -2.26
C ARG A 121 -19.14 14.13 -2.58
N LEU A 122 -18.41 13.02 -2.45
CA LEU A 122 -18.99 11.68 -2.63
C LEU A 122 -20.04 11.35 -1.57
N ARG A 123 -19.75 11.62 -0.29
CA ARG A 123 -20.73 11.42 0.79
C ARG A 123 -21.99 12.23 0.53
N GLU A 124 -21.83 13.49 0.14
CA GLU A 124 -22.97 14.35 -0.15
C GLU A 124 -23.79 13.86 -1.34
N ALA A 125 -23.14 13.50 -2.45
CA ALA A 125 -23.81 12.98 -3.64
C ALA A 125 -24.65 11.74 -3.34
N ILE A 126 -24.14 10.83 -2.50
CA ILE A 126 -24.87 9.64 -2.03
C ILE A 126 -26.03 10.04 -1.09
N LYS A 127 -25.79 10.96 -0.14
CA LYS A 127 -26.83 11.44 0.78
C LYS A 127 -27.98 12.09 0.04
N THR A 128 -27.73 12.87 -1.01
CA THR A 128 -28.78 13.46 -1.84
C THR A 128 -29.70 12.37 -2.38
N VAL A 129 -29.15 11.32 -2.99
CA VAL A 129 -29.95 10.19 -3.53
C VAL A 129 -30.73 9.46 -2.44
N MET A 130 -30.14 9.29 -1.25
CA MET A 130 -30.80 8.61 -0.14
C MET A 130 -31.93 9.46 0.47
N ASN A 131 -31.72 10.76 0.62
CA ASN A 131 -32.72 11.71 1.14
C ASN A 131 -33.90 11.89 0.18
N ASP A 132 -33.68 11.76 -1.13
CA ASP A 132 -34.76 11.78 -2.12
C ASP A 132 -35.66 10.52 -2.01
N ALA A 133 -35.16 9.45 -1.39
CA ALA A 133 -35.87 8.17 -1.24
C ALA A 133 -36.46 7.94 0.16
N SER A 134 -35.88 8.51 1.21
CA SER A 134 -36.36 8.41 2.60
C SER A 134 -35.97 9.64 3.42
N ASP A 135 -36.80 10.00 4.40
CA ASP A 135 -36.50 11.04 5.40
C ASP A 135 -35.54 10.53 6.51
N ASP A 136 -35.16 9.25 6.47
CA ASP A 136 -34.24 8.66 7.45
C ASP A 136 -32.84 9.26 7.36
N GLU A 137 -32.25 9.53 8.53
CA GLU A 137 -30.87 9.99 8.59
C GLU A 137 -29.92 8.92 8.01
N THR A 138 -29.23 9.25 6.92
CA THR A 138 -28.29 8.36 6.26
C THR A 138 -26.85 8.61 6.71
N SER A 139 -26.15 7.54 7.10
CA SER A 139 -24.71 7.56 7.34
C SER A 139 -23.94 7.01 6.13
N VAL A 140 -22.98 7.78 5.61
CA VAL A 140 -22.18 7.37 4.46
C VAL A 140 -20.71 7.22 4.85
N ILE A 141 -20.20 6.00 4.72
CA ILE A 141 -18.81 5.63 4.95
C ILE A 141 -18.11 5.52 3.59
N VAL A 142 -17.00 6.24 3.43
CA VAL A 142 -16.11 6.09 2.26
C VAL A 142 -14.97 5.17 2.67
N ALA A 143 -14.97 3.94 2.16
CA ALA A 143 -13.92 2.97 2.38
C ALA A 143 -12.93 3.04 1.21
N GLY A 144 -11.75 3.62 1.46
CA GLY A 144 -10.67 3.74 0.47
C GLY A 144 -10.00 2.40 0.14
N LEU A 145 -9.19 2.39 -0.91
CA LEU A 145 -8.34 1.26 -1.32
C LEU A 145 -9.11 -0.07 -1.49
N CYS A 146 -10.35 -0.01 -1.98
CA CYS A 146 -11.20 -1.19 -2.14
C CYS A 146 -11.07 -1.79 -3.55
N ASN A 147 -10.98 -3.13 -3.62
CA ASN A 147 -11.04 -3.97 -4.84
C ASN A 147 -9.92 -3.76 -5.86
N THR A 148 -9.74 -2.56 -6.39
CA THR A 148 -8.71 -2.20 -7.38
C THR A 148 -8.05 -0.91 -6.95
N TYR A 149 -6.74 -0.80 -7.07
CA TYR A 149 -6.02 0.44 -6.79
C TYR A 149 -5.83 1.23 -8.09
N SER A 150 -6.45 2.41 -8.18
CA SER A 150 -6.34 3.33 -9.32
C SER A 150 -5.78 4.69 -8.91
N ASP A 151 -4.82 4.69 -7.99
CA ASP A 151 -4.14 5.88 -7.46
C ASP A 151 -5.11 6.89 -6.81
N TYR A 152 -4.86 8.19 -6.98
CA TYR A 152 -5.55 9.26 -6.27
C TYR A 152 -6.79 9.76 -7.01
N VAL A 153 -7.71 10.36 -6.27
CA VAL A 153 -8.86 11.07 -6.81
C VAL A 153 -8.98 12.43 -6.13
N THR A 154 -8.55 13.47 -6.85
CA THR A 154 -8.73 14.87 -6.45
C THR A 154 -10.03 15.44 -6.99
N THR A 155 -10.50 16.53 -6.37
CA THR A 155 -11.49 17.40 -6.98
C THR A 155 -10.92 18.06 -8.26
N PRO A 156 -11.75 18.52 -9.21
CA PRO A 156 -11.28 19.26 -10.37
C PRO A 156 -10.45 20.50 -10.02
N GLU A 157 -10.75 21.14 -8.89
CA GLU A 157 -10.06 22.33 -8.37
C GLU A 157 -8.69 21.99 -7.79
N GLU A 158 -8.61 20.97 -6.93
CA GLU A 158 -7.34 20.44 -6.42
C GLU A 158 -6.45 19.93 -7.56
N TYR A 159 -7.04 19.32 -8.58
CA TYR A 159 -6.34 18.82 -9.76
C TYR A 159 -5.56 19.92 -10.48
N GLN A 160 -6.11 21.14 -10.58
CA GLN A 160 -5.43 22.24 -11.28
C GLN A 160 -4.08 22.61 -10.65
N ILE A 161 -3.94 22.39 -9.35
CA ILE A 161 -2.71 22.71 -8.60
C ILE A 161 -1.59 21.74 -8.95
N GLN A 162 -1.91 20.51 -9.38
CA GLN A 162 -0.93 19.48 -9.73
C GLN A 162 0.12 19.22 -8.64
N ARG A 163 -0.31 19.14 -7.38
CA ARG A 163 0.45 18.45 -6.33
C ARG A 163 0.51 16.94 -6.59
N TYR A 164 1.12 16.17 -5.70
CA TYR A 164 1.29 14.72 -5.87
C TYR A 164 -0.03 14.01 -6.21
N GLU A 165 -1.11 14.34 -5.50
CA GLU A 165 -2.42 13.71 -5.63
C GLU A 165 -3.08 14.09 -6.97
N GLY A 166 -2.93 15.36 -7.40
CA GLY A 166 -3.45 15.82 -8.69
C GLY A 166 -2.70 15.21 -9.88
N ALA A 167 -1.37 15.07 -9.76
CA ALA A 167 -0.57 14.36 -10.74
C ALA A 167 -0.86 12.86 -10.78
N SER A 168 -1.27 12.28 -9.65
CA SER A 168 -1.65 10.87 -9.51
C SER A 168 -3.16 10.61 -9.70
N THR A 169 -3.94 11.63 -10.10
CA THR A 169 -5.34 11.44 -10.50
C THR A 169 -5.42 11.00 -11.96
N ILE A 170 -5.39 9.69 -12.18
CA ILE A 170 -4.94 9.11 -13.45
C ILE A 170 -5.91 9.28 -14.61
N PHE A 171 -7.21 9.43 -14.37
CA PHE A 171 -8.20 9.56 -15.45
C PHE A 171 -8.53 11.02 -15.79
N GLY A 172 -7.70 11.97 -15.36
CA GLY A 172 -7.83 13.39 -15.70
C GLY A 172 -8.67 14.20 -14.71
N PRO A 173 -8.95 15.48 -15.01
CA PRO A 173 -9.56 16.43 -14.07
C PRO A 173 -10.98 16.05 -13.63
N HIS A 174 -11.70 15.27 -14.44
CA HIS A 174 -13.08 14.87 -14.17
C HIS A 174 -13.22 13.46 -13.59
N THR A 175 -12.12 12.89 -13.09
CA THR A 175 -12.12 11.58 -12.42
C THR A 175 -13.16 11.53 -11.30
N LEU A 176 -13.16 12.52 -10.40
CA LEU A 176 -14.13 12.60 -9.31
C LEU A 176 -15.56 12.72 -9.85
N THR A 177 -15.81 13.61 -10.82
CA THR A 177 -17.15 13.85 -11.37
C THR A 177 -17.80 12.54 -11.87
N ILE A 178 -17.01 11.72 -12.57
CA ILE A 178 -17.47 10.43 -13.07
C ILE A 178 -17.75 9.46 -11.92
N TYR A 179 -16.89 9.42 -10.90
CA TYR A 179 -17.17 8.60 -9.72
C TYR A 179 -18.43 9.04 -8.99
N LEU A 180 -18.68 10.34 -8.80
CA LEU A 180 -19.91 10.84 -8.16
C LEU A 180 -21.15 10.28 -8.86
N LYS A 181 -21.20 10.41 -10.20
CA LYS A 181 -22.28 9.84 -11.02
C LYS A 181 -22.40 8.32 -10.83
N GLN A 182 -21.29 7.58 -10.94
CA GLN A 182 -21.28 6.13 -10.81
C GLN A 182 -21.84 5.68 -9.45
N TYR A 183 -21.44 6.33 -8.34
CA TYR A 183 -21.92 5.98 -7.02
C TYR A 183 -23.40 6.34 -6.80
N GLN A 184 -23.85 7.47 -7.36
CA GLN A 184 -25.28 7.82 -7.36
C GLN A 184 -26.11 6.78 -8.12
N GLU A 185 -25.64 6.32 -9.28
CA GLU A 185 -26.29 5.26 -10.06
C GLU A 185 -26.34 3.93 -9.30
N LEU A 186 -25.25 3.54 -8.65
CA LEU A 186 -25.20 2.32 -7.84
C LEU A 186 -26.18 2.38 -6.66
N VAL A 187 -26.21 3.48 -5.92
CA VAL A 187 -27.14 3.65 -4.78
C VAL A 187 -28.59 3.67 -5.26
N THR A 188 -28.86 4.38 -6.36
CA THR A 188 -30.19 4.39 -6.99
C THR A 188 -30.63 2.98 -7.39
N ALA A 189 -29.72 2.18 -7.97
CA ALA A 189 -30.04 0.81 -8.35
C ALA A 189 -30.39 -0.06 -7.14
N VAL A 190 -29.65 0.07 -6.03
CA VAL A 190 -29.96 -0.64 -4.77
C VAL A 190 -31.34 -0.25 -4.24
N LEU A 191 -31.63 1.05 -4.16
CA LEU A 191 -32.93 1.56 -3.67
C LEU A 191 -34.11 1.09 -4.52
N LEU A 192 -33.92 1.03 -5.84
CA LEU A 192 -34.95 0.58 -6.78
C LEU A 192 -34.99 -0.95 -6.95
N ASN A 193 -34.15 -1.70 -6.22
CA ASN A 193 -33.97 -3.14 -6.37
C ASN A 193 -33.75 -3.56 -7.84
N LYS A 194 -32.92 -2.79 -8.56
CA LYS A 194 -32.57 -3.01 -9.97
C LYS A 194 -31.19 -3.63 -10.09
N ASN A 195 -31.07 -4.55 -11.04
CA ASN A 195 -29.76 -5.07 -11.43
C ASN A 195 -28.99 -3.99 -12.20
N VAL A 196 -27.70 -3.87 -11.90
CA VAL A 196 -26.74 -3.05 -12.66
C VAL A 196 -26.15 -3.91 -13.77
N GLU A 197 -25.97 -3.33 -14.96
CA GLU A 197 -25.32 -4.04 -16.07
C GLU A 197 -23.90 -4.46 -15.70
N SER A 198 -23.51 -5.66 -16.13
CA SER A 198 -22.13 -6.12 -15.95
C SER A 198 -21.19 -5.21 -16.73
N GLY A 199 -20.25 -4.59 -16.01
CA GLY A 199 -19.16 -3.85 -16.62
C GLY A 199 -18.18 -4.76 -17.38
N PRO A 200 -17.22 -4.18 -18.13
CA PRO A 200 -16.18 -4.95 -18.80
C PRO A 200 -15.35 -5.73 -17.77
N ALA A 201 -14.96 -6.97 -18.11
CA ALA A 201 -14.09 -7.75 -17.26
C ALA A 201 -12.67 -7.14 -17.23
N PRO A 202 -12.00 -7.09 -16.06
CA PRO A 202 -10.59 -6.69 -15.99
C PRO A 202 -9.68 -7.72 -16.69
N GLU A 203 -8.50 -7.28 -17.14
CA GLU A 203 -7.51 -8.19 -17.74
C GLU A 203 -7.00 -9.21 -16.70
N ASP A 204 -6.94 -10.49 -17.09
CA ASP A 204 -6.40 -11.55 -16.23
C ASP A 204 -4.89 -11.71 -16.43
N LEU A 205 -4.12 -10.96 -15.64
CA LEU A 205 -2.65 -10.97 -15.70
C LEU A 205 -2.01 -12.29 -15.25
N ARG A 206 -2.76 -13.21 -14.61
CA ARG A 206 -2.24 -14.56 -14.26
C ARG A 206 -1.93 -15.40 -15.48
N LYS A 207 -2.51 -15.05 -16.63
CA LYS A 207 -2.27 -15.70 -17.94
C LYS A 207 -1.04 -15.15 -18.65
N LYS A 208 -0.31 -14.20 -18.05
CA LYS A 208 0.88 -13.55 -18.62
C LYS A 208 2.13 -14.00 -17.86
N THR A 209 3.28 -13.92 -18.54
CA THR A 209 4.58 -14.05 -17.89
C THR A 209 4.91 -12.75 -17.18
N LEU A 210 4.63 -12.68 -15.88
CA LEU A 210 5.00 -11.54 -15.05
C LEU A 210 6.52 -11.50 -14.86
N LEU A 211 7.12 -10.35 -15.12
CA LEU A 211 8.55 -10.16 -14.98
C LEU A 211 8.88 -9.78 -13.54
N THR A 212 9.87 -10.44 -12.95
CA THR A 212 10.47 -10.04 -11.67
C THR A 212 11.96 -9.83 -11.83
N PHE A 213 12.44 -8.66 -11.43
CA PHE A 213 13.87 -8.34 -11.37
C PHE A 213 14.40 -8.44 -9.93
N VAL A 214 13.56 -8.84 -8.98
CA VAL A 214 13.98 -9.11 -7.61
C VAL A 214 14.69 -10.46 -7.58
N THR A 215 15.99 -10.44 -7.33
CA THR A 215 16.80 -11.66 -7.26
C THR A 215 16.24 -12.62 -6.20
N PRO A 216 16.11 -13.92 -6.49
CA PRO A 216 15.72 -14.90 -5.49
C PRO A 216 16.82 -15.06 -4.44
N VAL A 217 16.47 -15.59 -3.27
CA VAL A 217 17.49 -16.05 -2.31
C VAL A 217 18.18 -17.26 -2.94
N LEU A 218 19.49 -17.15 -3.18
CA LEU A 218 20.26 -18.24 -3.81
C LEU A 218 20.63 -19.30 -2.78
N TYR A 219 21.20 -18.87 -1.66
CA TYR A 219 21.60 -19.67 -0.51
C TYR A 219 21.87 -18.76 0.68
N ASP A 220 21.94 -19.35 1.86
CA ASP A 220 22.39 -18.68 3.09
C ASP A 220 23.52 -19.49 3.73
N THR A 221 24.50 -18.78 4.29
CA THR A 221 25.62 -19.41 5.01
C THR A 221 25.86 -18.67 6.32
N PRO A 222 25.94 -19.35 7.47
CA PRO A 222 26.34 -18.70 8.70
C PRO A 222 27.81 -18.24 8.58
N LYS A 223 28.21 -17.28 9.42
CA LYS A 223 29.64 -16.89 9.49
C LYS A 223 30.47 -18.08 9.96
N TRP A 224 31.75 -18.10 9.58
CA TRP A 224 32.67 -19.16 9.98
C TRP A 224 32.65 -19.40 11.49
N GLY A 225 32.52 -20.67 11.89
CA GLY A 225 32.46 -21.08 13.29
C GLY A 225 31.14 -20.76 14.01
N ARG A 226 30.08 -20.42 13.28
CA ARG A 226 28.73 -20.18 13.81
C ARG A 226 27.71 -21.07 13.11
N ASN A 227 26.59 -21.28 13.78
CA ASN A 227 25.40 -21.92 13.23
C ASN A 227 24.25 -20.93 13.12
N PHE A 228 23.27 -21.23 12.27
CA PHE A 228 22.01 -20.50 12.28
C PHE A 228 21.33 -20.66 13.65
N GLY A 229 20.83 -19.55 14.20
CA GLY A 229 20.25 -19.50 15.55
C GLY A 229 21.26 -19.16 16.65
N ASP A 230 22.57 -19.11 16.38
CA ASP A 230 23.54 -18.68 17.38
C ASP A 230 23.28 -17.22 17.81
N CYS A 231 23.06 -17.00 19.12
CA CYS A 231 22.95 -15.66 19.69
C CYS A 231 24.35 -15.00 19.77
N ILE A 232 24.59 -14.03 18.90
CA ILE A 232 25.87 -13.32 18.75
C ILE A 232 25.94 -12.03 19.58
N LYS A 233 24.80 -11.51 20.04
CA LYS A 233 24.70 -10.44 21.05
C LYS A 233 23.64 -10.84 22.06
N GLN A 234 24.07 -11.07 23.30
CA GLN A 234 23.19 -11.45 24.41
C GLN A 234 22.51 -10.20 25.02
N PRO A 235 21.29 -10.35 25.58
CA PRO A 235 20.60 -9.26 26.28
C PRO A 235 21.32 -8.88 27.59
N GLN A 236 20.98 -7.70 28.15
CA GLN A 236 21.37 -7.37 29.52
C GLN A 236 20.80 -8.39 30.51
N LYS A 237 21.51 -8.64 31.62
CA LYS A 237 21.10 -9.63 32.64
C LYS A 237 19.87 -9.22 33.45
N VAL A 238 19.65 -7.92 33.58
CA VAL A 238 18.55 -7.33 34.34
C VAL A 238 17.99 -6.18 33.51
N ALA A 239 16.67 -6.11 33.38
CA ALA A 239 15.92 -5.03 32.77
C ALA A 239 14.76 -4.62 33.70
N THR A 240 14.25 -3.43 33.49
CA THR A 240 13.08 -2.86 34.19
C THR A 240 12.06 -2.39 33.16
N SER A 241 10.83 -2.12 33.60
CA SER A 241 9.82 -1.49 32.76
C SER A 241 10.36 -0.26 32.02
N GLY A 242 10.08 -0.17 30.72
CA GLY A 242 10.55 0.89 29.85
C GLY A 242 11.94 0.68 29.23
N ASP A 243 12.75 -0.26 29.75
CA ASP A 243 14.05 -0.59 29.14
C ASP A 243 13.90 -1.22 27.75
N VAL A 244 14.94 -1.10 26.93
CA VAL A 244 15.03 -1.80 25.65
C VAL A 244 16.00 -2.96 25.78
N VAL A 245 15.49 -4.18 25.67
CA VAL A 245 16.27 -5.42 25.62
C VAL A 245 16.63 -5.70 24.17
N THR A 246 17.89 -6.04 23.89
CA THR A 246 18.35 -6.34 22.53
C THR A 246 19.11 -7.66 22.49
N ALA A 247 18.75 -8.54 21.56
CA ALA A 247 19.52 -9.72 21.21
C ALA A 247 19.80 -9.76 19.70
N ALA A 248 20.92 -10.33 19.27
CA ALA A 248 21.20 -10.54 17.85
C ALA A 248 21.59 -11.98 17.58
N PHE A 249 21.14 -12.51 16.44
CA PHE A 249 21.31 -13.91 16.06
C PHE A 249 21.90 -14.04 14.66
N THR A 250 22.73 -15.07 14.45
CA THR A 250 23.10 -15.51 13.11
C THR A 250 21.85 -16.04 12.42
N ALA A 251 21.45 -15.43 11.31
CA ALA A 251 20.16 -15.67 10.68
C ALA A 251 20.26 -15.77 9.17
N ALA A 252 19.30 -16.46 8.55
CA ALA A 252 19.13 -16.53 7.11
C ALA A 252 18.20 -15.42 6.59
N ASN A 253 18.02 -15.33 5.28
CA ASN A 253 17.08 -14.38 4.67
C ASN A 253 15.62 -14.72 5.02
N PRO A 254 14.81 -13.79 5.56
CA PRO A 254 13.41 -14.04 5.90
C PRO A 254 12.54 -14.37 4.67
N ARG A 255 12.99 -14.04 3.45
CA ARG A 255 12.28 -14.43 2.21
C ARG A 255 12.24 -15.94 1.96
N ASN A 256 12.99 -16.75 2.70
CA ASN A 256 12.93 -18.21 2.58
C ASN A 256 11.60 -18.78 3.10
N ASN A 257 10.98 -18.13 4.09
CA ASN A 257 9.67 -18.51 4.63
C ASN A 257 9.04 -17.27 5.29
N LEU A 258 7.80 -16.95 4.92
CA LEU A 258 7.09 -15.77 5.42
C LEU A 258 6.62 -15.91 6.88
N MET A 259 6.70 -17.10 7.48
CA MET A 259 6.19 -17.39 8.82
C MET A 259 4.70 -17.00 8.97
N THR A 260 3.90 -17.25 7.94
CA THR A 260 2.45 -16.93 7.97
C THR A 260 1.74 -17.76 9.03
N GLU A 261 0.97 -17.10 9.90
CA GLU A 261 0.37 -17.69 11.12
C GLU A 261 1.39 -18.25 12.13
N ASP A 262 2.65 -17.80 12.04
CA ASP A 262 3.75 -18.13 12.94
C ASP A 262 4.54 -16.84 13.25
N THR A 263 5.75 -16.93 13.80
CA THR A 263 6.54 -15.75 14.20
C THR A 263 8.05 -15.93 14.07
N PHE A 264 8.74 -14.88 13.62
CA PHE A 264 10.21 -14.84 13.56
C PHE A 264 10.87 -14.70 14.93
N LEU A 265 10.14 -14.28 15.95
CA LEU A 265 10.65 -14.11 17.31
C LEU A 265 9.58 -14.35 18.37
N THR A 266 10.01 -14.82 19.54
CA THR A 266 9.20 -14.78 20.76
C THR A 266 10.02 -14.18 21.90
N VAL A 267 9.38 -13.32 22.69
CA VAL A 267 9.82 -13.06 24.06
C VAL A 267 9.10 -14.08 24.92
N GLU A 268 9.85 -14.87 25.68
CA GLU A 268 9.32 -15.96 26.49
C GLU A 268 9.58 -15.67 27.97
N ARG A 269 8.61 -15.95 28.84
CA ARG A 269 8.73 -15.86 30.29
C ARG A 269 8.77 -17.26 30.89
N LEU A 270 9.65 -17.47 31.87
CA LEU A 270 9.69 -18.70 32.65
C LEU A 270 8.54 -18.71 33.67
N THR A 271 7.74 -19.77 33.66
CA THR A 271 6.66 -20.00 34.62
C THR A 271 7.14 -20.77 35.84
N GLU A 272 6.34 -20.81 36.91
CA GLU A 272 6.64 -21.58 38.13
C GLU A 272 6.85 -23.07 37.87
N GLY A 273 6.24 -23.62 36.81
CA GLY A 273 6.43 -25.01 36.38
C GLY A 273 7.67 -25.25 35.52
N GLU A 274 8.61 -24.30 35.47
CA GLU A 274 9.83 -24.33 34.64
C GLU A 274 9.57 -24.43 33.13
N VAL A 275 8.38 -23.96 32.67
CA VAL A 275 8.01 -23.91 31.26
C VAL A 275 8.14 -22.49 30.73
N TRP A 276 8.79 -22.35 29.58
CA TRP A 276 8.87 -21.10 28.82
C TRP A 276 7.58 -20.87 28.02
N VAL A 277 6.93 -19.74 28.25
CA VAL A 277 5.68 -19.37 27.58
C VAL A 277 5.89 -18.05 26.83
N PRO A 278 5.51 -17.96 25.53
CA PRO A 278 5.60 -16.70 24.79
C PRO A 278 4.65 -15.66 25.37
N VAL A 279 5.16 -14.44 25.56
CA VAL A 279 4.40 -13.28 26.06
C VAL A 279 4.34 -12.14 25.03
N ALA A 280 5.25 -12.16 24.05
CA ALA A 280 5.21 -11.26 22.90
C ALA A 280 5.80 -11.97 21.66
N THR A 281 5.31 -11.60 20.48
CA THR A 281 5.77 -12.06 19.16
C THR A 281 6.19 -10.87 18.29
N ASP A 282 6.61 -11.11 17.04
CA ASP A 282 6.86 -10.06 16.05
C ASP A 282 5.60 -9.25 15.63
N ALA A 283 4.40 -9.66 16.04
CA ALA A 283 3.16 -8.89 15.86
C ALA A 283 2.93 -7.84 16.97
N ASN A 284 3.63 -7.96 18.10
CA ASN A 284 3.50 -7.05 19.24
C ASN A 284 4.21 -5.72 18.99
N TRP A 285 3.57 -4.61 19.39
CA TRP A 285 4.08 -3.25 19.14
C TRP A 285 5.41 -2.96 19.85
N GLU A 286 5.69 -3.67 20.92
CA GLU A 286 6.89 -3.51 21.73
C GLU A 286 8.10 -4.30 21.19
N THR A 287 7.94 -5.14 20.18
CA THR A 287 9.05 -5.91 19.59
C THR A 287 9.45 -5.37 18.21
N ARG A 288 10.72 -5.54 17.82
CA ARG A 288 11.20 -5.27 16.46
C ARG A 288 12.05 -6.43 15.96
N PHE A 289 11.89 -6.74 14.68
CA PHE A 289 12.71 -7.69 13.93
C PHE A 289 13.47 -6.94 12.82
N GLU A 290 14.79 -6.87 12.93
CA GLU A 290 15.63 -6.17 11.95
C GLU A 290 16.62 -7.14 11.31
N TRP A 291 16.37 -7.52 10.07
CA TRP A 291 17.28 -8.36 9.29
C TRP A 291 18.35 -7.53 8.58
N THR A 292 19.61 -7.94 8.66
CA THR A 292 20.74 -7.29 7.99
C THR A 292 21.60 -8.30 7.23
N ARG A 293 21.86 -8.03 5.95
CA ARG A 293 22.87 -8.76 5.17
C ARG A 293 24.26 -8.34 5.62
N THR A 294 25.06 -9.30 6.08
CA THR A 294 26.45 -9.04 6.53
C THR A 294 27.49 -9.37 5.48
N SER A 295 27.19 -10.27 4.54
CA SER A 295 28.03 -10.55 3.37
C SER A 295 27.17 -11.04 2.21
N VAL A 296 27.19 -10.32 1.09
CA VAL A 296 26.47 -10.71 -0.13
C VAL A 296 27.12 -11.94 -0.76
N ILE A 297 28.45 -11.94 -0.89
CA ILE A 297 29.21 -13.02 -1.54
C ILE A 297 29.09 -14.33 -0.76
N LEU A 298 29.10 -14.29 0.58
CA LEU A 298 29.00 -15.49 1.39
C LEU A 298 27.55 -15.88 1.72
N GLY A 299 26.58 -15.03 1.39
CA GLY A 299 25.19 -15.25 1.79
C GLY A 299 24.96 -15.18 3.31
N SER A 300 25.81 -14.48 4.05
CA SER A 300 25.70 -14.39 5.53
C SER A 300 24.85 -13.20 5.97
N SER A 301 24.00 -13.41 6.96
CA SER A 301 23.14 -12.39 7.55
C SER A 301 22.99 -12.58 9.05
N GLN A 302 22.40 -11.58 9.69
CA GLN A 302 21.99 -11.62 11.08
C GLN A 302 20.63 -10.96 11.24
N VAL A 303 19.97 -11.25 12.35
CA VAL A 303 18.80 -10.50 12.82
C VAL A 303 19.16 -9.82 14.15
N THR A 304 18.73 -8.59 14.31
CA THR A 304 18.64 -7.92 15.61
C THR A 304 17.18 -7.91 16.05
N ILE A 305 16.92 -8.43 17.24
CA ILE A 305 15.62 -8.40 17.89
C ILE A 305 15.70 -7.42 19.05
N THR A 306 14.77 -6.47 19.08
CA THR A 306 14.60 -5.57 20.23
C THR A 306 13.23 -5.77 20.86
N TRP A 307 13.18 -5.61 22.18
CA TRP A 307 11.96 -5.64 22.97
C TRP A 307 11.96 -4.47 23.93
N GLN A 308 11.00 -3.56 23.79
CA GLN A 308 10.72 -2.51 24.75
C GLN A 308 9.87 -3.11 25.88
N VAL A 309 10.41 -3.18 27.08
CA VAL A 309 9.72 -3.83 28.20
C VAL A 309 8.46 -3.04 28.56
N PRO A 310 7.25 -3.63 28.48
CA PRO A 310 6.01 -2.94 28.82
C PRO A 310 5.95 -2.51 30.29
N GLU A 311 5.22 -1.44 30.60
CA GLU A 311 5.09 -0.91 31.96
C GLU A 311 4.41 -1.89 32.92
N ASP A 312 3.45 -2.68 32.42
CA ASP A 312 2.66 -3.66 33.17
C ASP A 312 3.26 -5.08 33.14
N ILE A 313 4.53 -5.20 32.73
CA ILE A 313 5.21 -6.49 32.66
C ILE A 313 5.29 -7.14 34.06
N LYS A 314 5.11 -8.46 34.11
CA LYS A 314 5.25 -9.21 35.36
C LYS A 314 6.72 -9.48 35.65
N THR A 315 7.22 -9.11 36.83
CA THR A 315 8.56 -9.48 37.29
C THR A 315 8.83 -10.98 37.08
N GLY A 316 10.01 -11.35 36.60
CA GLY A 316 10.37 -12.74 36.34
C GLY A 316 11.57 -12.92 35.43
N GLU A 317 11.84 -14.17 35.06
CA GLU A 317 12.92 -14.53 34.15
C GLU A 317 12.39 -14.65 32.72
N TYR A 318 13.13 -14.06 31.78
CA TYR A 318 12.75 -13.89 30.39
C TYR A 318 13.88 -14.35 29.46
N ARG A 319 13.54 -14.72 28.22
CA ARG A 319 14.50 -14.92 27.14
C ARG A 319 13.91 -14.50 25.81
N ILE A 320 14.78 -14.23 24.84
CA ILE A 320 14.40 -13.98 23.45
C ILE A 320 14.73 -15.24 22.64
N ARG A 321 13.75 -15.69 21.85
CA ARG A 321 13.92 -16.75 20.88
C ARG A 321 13.75 -16.18 19.47
N HIS A 322 14.57 -16.66 18.55
CA HIS A 322 14.47 -16.39 17.13
C HIS A 322 14.13 -17.69 16.38
N ASN A 323 13.19 -17.64 15.44
CA ASN A 323 12.87 -18.72 14.52
C ASN A 323 13.14 -18.29 13.08
N GLY A 324 13.59 -19.20 12.23
CA GLY A 324 13.79 -18.87 10.82
C GLY A 324 14.02 -20.10 9.95
N TYR A 325 14.19 -19.84 8.66
CA TYR A 325 14.47 -20.86 7.66
C TYR A 325 15.68 -20.46 6.81
N TYR A 326 16.62 -21.38 6.62
CA TYR A 326 17.78 -21.15 5.76
C TYR A 326 17.67 -21.93 4.45
N ARG A 327 18.18 -21.35 3.37
CA ARG A 327 18.29 -22.04 2.08
C ARG A 327 19.67 -22.65 1.93
N TYR A 328 19.72 -23.97 1.76
CA TYR A 328 20.98 -24.68 1.56
C TYR A 328 21.48 -24.54 0.11
N ILE A 329 22.80 -24.49 -0.07
CA ILE A 329 23.42 -24.23 -1.39
C ILE A 329 23.10 -25.32 -2.43
N LEU A 330 22.90 -26.57 -2.00
CA LEU A 330 22.50 -27.68 -2.88
C LEU A 330 20.97 -27.81 -3.04
N GLY A 331 20.21 -26.85 -2.50
CA GLY A 331 18.75 -26.84 -2.52
C GLY A 331 18.11 -27.28 -1.21
N GLY A 332 16.83 -26.92 -1.06
CA GLY A 332 16.05 -27.12 0.15
C GLY A 332 16.06 -25.92 1.10
N THR A 333 14.99 -25.81 1.87
CA THR A 333 14.77 -24.77 2.88
C THR A 333 14.51 -25.46 4.21
N TYR A 334 15.28 -25.14 5.25
CA TYR A 334 15.28 -25.89 6.51
C TYR A 334 15.05 -24.96 7.71
N PRO A 335 14.21 -25.36 8.67
CA PRO A 335 13.96 -24.56 9.87
C PRO A 335 15.17 -24.58 10.80
N TYR A 336 15.32 -23.50 11.55
CA TYR A 336 16.22 -23.40 12.70
C TYR A 336 15.60 -22.50 13.77
N TYR A 337 16.11 -22.60 14.99
CA TYR A 337 15.81 -21.65 16.04
C TYR A 337 17.04 -21.35 16.87
N GLY A 338 16.99 -20.23 17.58
CA GLY A 338 18.01 -19.76 18.50
C GLY A 338 17.38 -19.18 19.75
N VAL A 339 18.03 -19.35 20.90
CA VAL A 339 17.60 -18.74 22.17
C VAL A 339 18.73 -17.92 22.76
N SER A 340 18.39 -16.77 23.33
CA SER A 340 19.33 -15.98 24.12
C SER A 340 19.56 -16.61 25.48
N ASN A 341 20.56 -16.10 26.20
CA ASN A 341 20.64 -16.26 27.64
C ASN A 341 19.39 -15.66 28.29
N HIS A 342 19.08 -16.15 29.48
CA HIS A 342 18.00 -15.61 30.28
C HIS A 342 18.39 -14.26 30.89
N PHE A 343 17.39 -13.45 31.18
CA PHE A 343 17.53 -12.18 31.88
C PHE A 343 16.34 -11.94 32.80
N GLN A 344 16.60 -11.23 33.89
CA GLN A 344 15.57 -10.87 34.85
C GLN A 344 14.89 -9.56 34.42
N VAL A 345 13.57 -9.51 34.51
CA VAL A 345 12.80 -8.26 34.45
C VAL A 345 12.28 -7.99 35.86
N ASN A 346 12.58 -6.82 36.40
CA ASN A 346 12.22 -6.41 37.76
C ASN A 346 11.02 -5.47 37.80
#